data_AF-A0A9E5YN31-F1
#
_entry.id   AF-A0A9E5YN31-F1
#
_cell.length_a   1.000
_cell.length_b   1.000
_cell.length_c   1.000
_cell.angle_alpha   90.00
_cell.angle_beta   90.00
_cell.angle_gamma   90.00
#
_symmetry.space_group_name_H-M   'P 1'
#
loop_
_entity.id
_entity.type
_entity.pdbx_description
1 polymer ?
#
loop_
_entity_poly.entity_id
_entity_poly.type
_entity_poly.pdbx_seq_one_letter_code
_entity_poly.pdbx_strand_id
1 'polypeptide(L)' 'MGYNLYMQNRSTKKTGEFRKKRGDTKMGSIEKKYGKDFGVRSEKKLANYLNEKGYRSLSDLLKNG' A
#
# COMPACT_ATOMS: atom_id res chain seq x y z
N MET A 1 -13.30 15.88 43.42
CA MET A 1 -13.11 14.73 42.49
C MET A 1 -13.25 15.28 41.06
N GLY A 2 -12.24 15.46 40.20
CA GLY A 2 -11.25 14.48 39.70
C GLY A 2 -11.99 13.42 38.87
N TYR A 3 -11.87 13.25 37.54
CA TYR A 3 -10.85 13.58 36.54
C TYR A 3 -11.50 13.56 35.14
N ASN A 4 -10.94 14.31 34.19
CA ASN A 4 -11.24 14.28 32.75
C ASN A 4 -11.10 12.85 32.17
N LEU A 5 -12.10 12.37 31.43
CA LEU A 5 -11.88 11.34 30.42
C LEU A 5 -12.15 11.94 29.04
N TYR A 6 -11.06 12.37 28.40
CA TYR A 6 -11.00 12.54 26.96
C TYR A 6 -11.51 11.25 26.31
N MET A 7 -12.76 11.26 25.84
CA MET A 7 -13.18 10.36 24.78
C MET A 7 -12.39 10.76 23.53
N GLN A 8 -11.15 10.27 23.42
CA GLN A 8 -10.51 10.09 22.13
C GLN A 8 -11.36 9.10 21.35
N ASN A 9 -12.39 9.61 20.68
CA ASN A 9 -12.94 8.96 19.51
C ASN A 9 -11.83 8.97 18.44
N ARG A 10 -10.88 8.03 18.58
CA ARG A 10 -10.07 7.58 17.46
C ARG A 10 -11.10 7.07 16.45
N SER A 11 -11.36 7.86 15.43
CA SER A 11 -12.10 7.48 14.24
C SER A 11 -11.38 6.34 13.53
N THR A 12 -11.42 5.13 14.08
CA THR A 12 -11.05 3.88 13.42
C THR A 12 -12.28 3.27 12.79
N LYS A 13 -12.99 4.05 11.96
CA LYS A 13 -14.04 3.56 11.08
C LYS A 13 -13.95 4.27 9.72
N LYS A 14 -12.88 3.99 8.98
CA LYS A 14 -12.94 3.95 7.51
C LYS A 14 -12.60 2.53 7.07
N THR A 15 -13.62 1.70 7.15
CA THR A 15 -13.85 0.47 6.40
C THR A 15 -13.05 0.40 5.09
N GLY A 16 -12.10 -0.54 5.03
CA GLY A 16 -11.72 -1.37 3.88
C GLY A 16 -11.17 -0.75 2.58
N GLU A 17 -11.63 0.41 2.13
CA GLU A 17 -11.46 0.84 0.74
C GLU A 17 -10.07 1.44 0.41
N PHE A 18 -9.38 1.98 1.41
CA PHE A 18 -8.04 2.55 1.22
C PHE A 18 -6.99 1.50 0.82
N ARG A 19 -7.22 0.21 1.08
CA ARG A 19 -6.31 -0.86 0.68
C ARG A 19 -6.43 -1.24 -0.79
N LYS A 20 -7.64 -1.17 -1.39
CA LYS A 20 -7.88 -1.66 -2.75
C LYS A 20 -7.12 -0.83 -3.80
N LYS A 21 -7.01 0.49 -3.59
CA LYS A 21 -6.22 1.39 -4.48
C LYS A 21 -4.72 1.11 -4.50
N ARG A 22 -4.14 0.57 -3.41
CA ARG A 22 -2.71 0.22 -3.41
C ARG A 22 -2.42 -0.92 -4.37
N GLY A 23 -3.32 -1.91 -4.46
CA GLY A 23 -3.19 -3.01 -5.42
C GLY A 23 -3.41 -2.59 -6.87
N ASP A 24 -4.30 -1.61 -7.10
CA ASP A 24 -4.63 -1.12 -8.43
C ASP A 24 -3.58 -0.16 -9.02
N THR A 25 -2.54 0.20 -8.26
CA THR A 25 -1.48 1.08 -8.74
C THR A 25 -0.71 0.42 -9.89
N LYS A 26 -0.49 1.14 -10.99
CA LYS A 26 0.29 0.66 -12.13
C LYS A 26 1.78 0.59 -11.78
N MET A 27 2.45 -0.49 -12.18
CA MET A 27 3.89 -0.65 -11.94
C MET A 27 4.71 0.46 -12.57
N GLY A 28 4.34 0.96 -13.76
CA GLY A 28 5.04 2.08 -14.38
C GLY A 28 5.02 3.36 -13.54
N SER A 29 3.96 3.58 -12.76
CA SER A 29 3.91 4.71 -11.81
C SER A 29 4.78 4.46 -10.58
N ILE A 30 4.92 3.21 -10.13
CA ILE A 30 5.83 2.82 -9.05
C ILE A 30 7.28 2.99 -9.51
N GLU A 31 7.63 2.49 -10.69
CA GLU A 31 8.97 2.62 -11.28
C GLU A 31 9.39 4.09 -11.37
N LYS A 32 8.52 4.95 -11.91
CA LYS A 32 8.75 6.40 -11.96
C LYS A 32 8.86 7.05 -10.57
N LYS A 33 8.04 6.62 -9.61
CA LYS A 33 8.00 7.20 -8.27
C LYS A 33 9.23 6.81 -7.43
N TYR A 34 9.72 5.59 -7.59
CA TYR A 34 10.84 5.06 -6.83
C TYR A 34 12.16 5.04 -7.60
N GLY A 35 12.14 5.38 -8.90
CA GLY A 35 13.33 5.37 -9.76
C GLY A 35 13.95 3.98 -9.92
N LYS A 36 13.16 2.92 -9.74
CA LYS A 36 13.62 1.52 -9.80
C LYS A 36 12.96 0.83 -10.98
N ASP A 37 13.75 0.15 -11.79
CA ASP A 37 13.25 -0.68 -12.88
C ASP A 37 12.89 -2.07 -12.30
N PHE A 38 11.63 -2.48 -12.45
CA PHE A 38 11.17 -3.80 -12.00
C PHE A 38 11.10 -4.80 -13.17
N GLY A 39 11.49 -4.40 -14.39
CA GLY A 39 11.42 -5.22 -15.59
C GLY A 39 10.00 -5.64 -15.97
N VAL A 40 8.98 -4.89 -15.52
CA VAL A 40 7.57 -5.23 -15.72
C VAL A 40 6.92 -4.28 -16.70
N ARG A 41 5.94 -4.80 -17.43
CA ARG A 41 5.10 -3.99 -18.31
C ARG A 41 4.43 -2.88 -17.50
N SER A 42 4.53 -1.63 -17.94
CA SER A 42 4.08 -0.46 -17.16
C SER A 42 2.58 -0.46 -16.79
N GLU A 43 1.76 -1.16 -17.56
CA GLU A 43 0.32 -1.36 -17.29
C GLU A 43 0.02 -2.45 -16.26
N LYS A 44 1.01 -3.25 -15.87
CA LYS A 44 0.86 -4.32 -14.89
C LYS A 44 0.41 -3.71 -13.56
N LYS A 45 -0.61 -4.31 -12.95
CA LYS A 45 -1.06 -3.91 -11.61
C LYS A 45 -0.05 -4.38 -10.57
N LEU A 46 0.27 -3.49 -9.64
CA LEU A 46 1.14 -3.78 -8.52
C LEU A 46 0.63 -4.98 -7.70
N ALA A 47 -0.68 -5.13 -7.51
CA ALA A 47 -1.25 -6.32 -6.85
C ALA A 47 -0.83 -7.63 -7.53
N ASN A 48 -0.84 -7.69 -8.86
CA ASN A 48 -0.50 -8.90 -9.59
C ASN A 48 0.98 -9.24 -9.44
N TYR A 49 1.83 -8.22 -9.57
CA TYR A 49 3.27 -8.39 -9.38
C TYR A 49 3.65 -8.80 -7.95
N LEU A 50 3.02 -8.18 -6.95
CA LEU A 50 3.20 -8.56 -5.54
C LEU A 50 2.75 -10.01 -5.32
N ASN A 51 1.63 -10.43 -5.91
CA ASN A 51 1.14 -11.81 -5.79
C ASN A 51 2.10 -12.82 -6.45
N GLU A 52 2.56 -12.55 -7.68
CA GLU A 52 3.50 -13.40 -8.41
C GLU A 52 4.85 -13.57 -7.68
N LYS A 53 5.33 -12.51 -7.02
CA LYS A 53 6.57 -12.55 -6.22
C LYS A 53 6.35 -13.03 -4.78
N GLY A 54 5.11 -13.16 -4.30
CA GLY A 54 4.79 -13.53 -2.92
C GLY A 54 4.87 -12.38 -1.89
N TYR A 55 4.98 -11.14 -2.33
CA TYR A 55 5.00 -9.97 -1.44
C TYR A 55 3.59 -9.57 -0.98
N ARG A 56 3.47 -9.17 0.29
CA ARG A 56 2.17 -8.80 0.88
C ARG A 56 1.79 -7.33 0.63
N SER A 57 2.75 -6.48 0.26
CA SER A 57 2.55 -5.04 0.06
C SER A 57 3.73 -4.39 -0.66
N LEU A 58 3.51 -3.20 -1.25
CA LEU A 58 4.58 -2.38 -1.82
C LEU A 58 5.73 -2.13 -0.85
N SER A 59 5.39 -1.87 0.42
CA SER A 59 6.39 -1.63 1.46
C SER A 59 7.28 -2.86 1.70
N ASP A 60 6.72 -4.06 1.56
CA ASP A 60 7.47 -5.31 1.69
C ASP A 60 8.43 -5.49 0.52
N LEU A 61 7.94 -5.21 -0.69
CA LEU A 61 8.72 -5.19 -1.92
C LEU A 61 9.89 -4.19 -1.88
N LEU A 62 9.68 -2.99 -1.33
CA LEU A 62 10.75 -1.99 -1.19
C LEU A 62 11.76 -2.33 -0.10
N LYS A 63 11.37 -3.14 0.89
CA LYS A 63 12.23 -3.50 2.03
C LYS A 63 13.05 -4.76 1.75
N ASN A 64 12.52 -5.68 0.94
CA ASN A 64 13.13 -6.97 0.62
C ASN A 64 13.61 -7.09 -0.85
N GLY A 65 13.31 -6.13 -1.73
CA GLY A 65 13.63 -6.16 -3.16
C GLY A 65 14.55 -5.04 -3.58
#